data_AF-A0A7J9HIV4-F1
#
_entry.id   AF-A0A7J9HIV4-F1
#
_cell.length_a   1.000
_cell.length_b   1.000
_cell.length_c   1.000
_cell.angle_alpha   90.00
_cell.angle_beta   90.00
_cell.angle_gamma   90.00
#
_symmetry.space_group_name_H-M   'P 1'
#
loop_
_entity.id
_entity.type
_entity.pdbx_description
1 polymer ?
#
loop_
_entity_poly.entity_id
_entity_poly.type
_entity_poly.pdbx_seq_one_letter_code
_entity_poly.pdbx_strand_id
1 'polypeptide(L)'
;SLVEWGLNRLTSLQELVIRGVGSSNVVSFPEKGTGMMLPPPLTHIILLEFENLEYMSSKGFQDLASLKELDIGECPKLTSLPYKDVLLSLGYLHIYSCPLLKEECLSDKEEWSKISHIPLVEIDGKIFIPRES
;
A
#
# COMPACT_ATOMS: atom_id res chain seq x y z
N SER A 1 16.59 -7.47 5.13
CA SER A 1 15.21 -6.96 5.24
C SER A 1 15.21 -5.45 5.42
N LEU A 2 14.11 -4.74 5.17
CA LEU A 2 13.99 -3.28 5.39
C LEU A 2 14.25 -2.85 6.86
N VAL A 3 14.19 -3.77 7.82
CA VAL A 3 14.66 -3.55 9.22
C VAL A 3 16.16 -3.25 9.28
N GLU A 4 16.96 -3.86 8.40
CA GLU A 4 18.41 -3.58 8.28
C GLU A 4 18.68 -2.16 7.76
N TRP A 5 17.70 -1.55 7.09
CA TRP A 5 17.83 -0.18 6.56
C TRP A 5 17.57 0.89 7.63
N GLY A 6 17.06 0.50 8.81
CA GLY A 6 16.84 1.43 9.92
C GLY A 6 15.81 2.52 9.64
N LEU A 7 14.88 2.31 8.70
CA LEU A 7 13.88 3.30 8.31
C LEU A 7 13.08 3.81 9.50
N ASN A 8 12.75 2.95 10.46
CA ASN A 8 12.06 3.29 11.70
C ASN A 8 12.77 4.35 12.57
N ARG A 9 14.05 4.66 12.30
CA ARG A 9 14.79 5.73 12.98
C ARG A 9 14.68 7.08 12.27
N LEU A 10 14.10 7.12 11.08
CA LEU A 10 13.95 8.33 10.28
C LEU A 10 12.70 9.11 10.75
N THR A 11 12.87 9.85 11.85
CA THR A 11 11.79 10.58 12.54
C THR A 11 11.21 11.76 11.76
N SER A 12 11.73 12.07 10.59
CA SER A 12 11.24 13.15 9.71
C SER A 12 10.95 12.65 8.29
N LEU A 13 10.98 11.34 8.05
CA LEU A 13 10.68 10.79 6.74
C LEU A 13 9.18 10.92 6.46
N GLN A 14 8.84 11.71 5.44
CA GLN A 14 7.46 11.93 5.00
C GLN A 14 7.12 11.12 3.75
N GLU A 15 8.08 10.95 2.86
CA GLU A 15 7.90 10.23 1.60
C GLU A 15 8.81 9.01 1.56
N LEU A 16 8.24 7.86 1.22
CA LEU A 16 8.97 6.60 1.05
C LEU A 16 8.70 6.04 -0.34
N VAL A 17 9.72 6.05 -1.18
CA VAL A 17 9.69 5.45 -2.52
C VAL A 17 10.55 4.20 -2.53
N ILE A 18 9.96 3.06 -2.92
CA ILE A 18 10.68 1.80 -3.04
C ILE A 18 10.39 1.17 -4.40
N ARG A 19 11.46 0.89 -5.16
CA ARG A 19 11.41 0.14 -6.41
C ARG A 19 11.95 -1.27 -6.17
N GLY A 20 11.13 -2.27 -6.46
CA GLY A 20 11.39 -3.69 -6.23
C GLY A 20 12.10 -4.41 -7.37
N VAL A 21 12.71 -3.71 -8.33
CA VAL A 21 13.33 -4.32 -9.52
C VAL A 21 14.33 -5.41 -9.12
N GLY A 22 14.12 -6.62 -9.62
CA GLY A 22 14.95 -7.80 -9.30
C GLY A 22 14.78 -8.36 -7.88
N SER A 23 13.83 -7.84 -7.09
CA SER A 23 13.53 -8.32 -5.73
C SER A 23 12.61 -9.53 -5.76
N SER A 24 13.14 -10.67 -6.20
CA SER A 24 12.36 -11.91 -6.36
C SER A 24 11.90 -12.56 -5.05
N ASN A 25 12.48 -12.18 -3.90
CA ASN A 25 12.20 -12.83 -2.61
C ASN A 25 11.17 -12.08 -1.76
N VAL A 26 10.72 -10.90 -2.21
CA VAL A 26 9.80 -10.06 -1.44
C VAL A 26 8.36 -10.44 -1.80
N VAL A 27 7.74 -11.21 -0.92
CA VAL A 27 6.33 -11.63 -1.06
C VAL A 27 5.34 -10.76 -0.29
N SER A 28 5.84 -9.94 0.65
CA SER A 28 4.99 -9.08 1.47
C SER A 28 5.66 -7.76 1.82
N PHE A 29 4.86 -6.71 1.99
CA PHE A 29 5.33 -5.39 2.39
C PHE A 29 4.50 -4.77 3.51
N PRO A 30 5.11 -4.28 4.59
CA PRO A 30 6.45 -4.66 5.06
C PRO A 30 6.60 -6.18 5.26
N GLU A 31 7.82 -6.67 5.22
CA GLU A 31 8.12 -8.11 5.26
C GLU A 31 7.57 -8.77 6.53
N LYS A 32 6.68 -9.76 6.37
CA LYS A 32 6.02 -10.46 7.48
C LYS A 32 7.05 -11.13 8.40
N GLY A 33 6.82 -11.08 9.71
CA GLY A 33 7.65 -11.79 10.71
C GLY A 33 8.93 -11.05 11.11
N THR A 34 9.29 -9.96 10.43
CA THR A 34 10.45 -9.12 10.79
C THR A 34 10.19 -8.18 11.97
N GLY A 35 8.93 -8.07 12.42
CA GLY A 35 8.53 -7.07 13.42
C GLY A 35 8.59 -5.63 12.89
N MET A 36 8.75 -5.45 11.57
CA MET A 36 8.91 -4.16 10.94
C MET A 36 7.65 -3.30 11.06
N MET A 37 7.87 -2.03 11.40
CA MET A 37 6.88 -0.96 11.39
C MET A 37 7.42 0.18 10.52
N LEU A 38 6.55 0.76 9.70
CA LEU A 38 6.91 1.93 8.91
C LEU A 38 7.01 3.17 9.80
N PRO A 39 7.84 4.17 9.44
CA PRO A 39 7.96 5.40 10.21
C PRO A 39 6.60 6.13 10.34
N PRO A 40 6.15 6.50 11.55
CA PRO A 40 4.88 7.19 11.76
C PRO A 40 4.65 8.51 10.99
N PRO A 41 5.66 9.37 10.72
CA PRO A 41 5.41 10.65 10.06
C PRO A 41 5.25 10.54 8.53
N LEU A 42 5.21 9.33 7.96
CA LEU A 42 4.99 9.15 6.54
C LEU A 42 3.63 9.74 6.11
N THR A 43 3.66 10.57 5.09
CA THR A 43 2.51 11.14 4.40
C THR A 43 2.29 10.49 3.04
N HIS A 44 3.34 9.91 2.44
CA HIS A 44 3.28 9.33 1.10
C HIS A 44 4.14 8.07 1.00
N ILE A 45 3.56 7.01 0.44
CA ILE A 45 4.27 5.76 0.14
C ILE A 45 4.07 5.44 -1.34
N ILE A 46 5.17 5.12 -2.03
CA ILE A 46 5.19 4.69 -3.42
C ILE A 46 5.90 3.33 -3.51
N LEU A 47 5.20 2.30 -3.97
CA LEU A 47 5.73 0.94 -4.19
C LEU A 47 5.65 0.57 -5.66
N LEU A 48 6.80 0.39 -6.31
CA LEU A 48 6.88 0.12 -7.75
C LEU A 48 7.62 -1.18 -8.04
N GLU A 49 7.22 -1.88 -9.10
CA GLU A 49 8.02 -2.92 -9.76
C GLU A 49 8.38 -4.11 -8.87
N PHE A 50 7.44 -4.57 -8.02
CA PHE A 50 7.62 -5.80 -7.24
C PHE A 50 7.00 -7.01 -7.94
N GLU A 51 7.84 -7.81 -8.59
CA GLU A 51 7.41 -8.99 -9.37
C GLU A 51 6.71 -10.08 -8.53
N ASN A 52 7.10 -10.22 -7.25
CA ASN A 52 6.63 -11.29 -6.37
C ASN A 52 5.85 -10.81 -5.14
N LEU A 53 5.57 -9.50 -5.01
CA LEU A 53 4.79 -8.99 -3.89
C LEU A 53 3.35 -9.46 -4.00
N GLU A 54 2.87 -10.22 -3.02
CA GLU A 54 1.54 -10.82 -3.02
C GLU A 54 0.55 -10.07 -2.12
N TYR A 55 1.01 -9.51 -1.00
CA TYR A 55 0.13 -8.81 -0.05
C TYR A 55 0.85 -7.73 0.74
N MET A 56 0.09 -6.76 1.23
CA MET A 56 0.57 -5.73 2.14
C MET A 56 0.15 -6.02 3.59
N SER A 57 1.10 -5.98 4.52
CA SER A 57 0.87 -6.35 5.92
C SER A 57 0.25 -5.20 6.72
N SER A 58 -0.96 -5.39 7.24
CA SER A 58 -1.63 -4.39 8.09
C SER A 58 -0.82 -3.98 9.33
N LYS A 59 -0.04 -4.90 9.90
CA LYS A 59 0.83 -4.61 11.07
C LYS A 59 1.87 -3.53 10.77
N GLY A 60 2.38 -3.49 9.53
CA GLY A 60 3.36 -2.50 9.12
C GLY A 60 2.80 -1.08 8.99
N PHE A 61 1.47 -0.95 8.84
CA PHE A 61 0.73 0.30 8.63
C PHE A 61 0.04 0.83 9.90
N GLN A 62 0.07 0.07 11.01
CA GLN A 62 -0.75 0.32 12.21
C GLN A 62 -0.61 1.74 12.82
N ASP A 63 0.55 2.38 12.69
CA ASP A 63 0.83 3.69 13.31
C ASP A 63 0.92 4.85 12.29
N LEU A 64 0.47 4.64 11.04
CA LEU A 64 0.59 5.63 9.96
C LEU A 64 -0.57 6.64 9.94
N ALA A 65 -0.81 7.30 11.08
CA ALA A 65 -1.88 8.30 11.21
C ALA A 65 -1.72 9.51 10.26
N SER A 66 -0.48 9.75 9.77
CA SER A 66 -0.18 10.85 8.86
C SER A 66 -0.27 10.49 7.38
N LEU A 67 -0.42 9.21 7.02
CA LEU A 67 -0.40 8.75 5.63
C LEU A 67 -1.59 9.31 4.85
N LYS A 68 -1.31 10.01 3.74
CA LYS A 68 -2.31 10.67 2.88
C LYS A 68 -2.38 10.05 1.49
N GLU A 69 -1.25 9.55 0.99
CA GLU A 69 -1.13 9.07 -0.37
C GLU A 69 -0.44 7.70 -0.41
N LEU A 70 -0.99 6.80 -1.22
CA LEU A 70 -0.45 5.48 -1.47
C LEU A 70 -0.49 5.19 -2.97
N ASP A 71 0.68 5.07 -3.58
CA ASP A 71 0.85 4.70 -4.98
C ASP A 71 1.43 3.28 -5.08
N ILE A 72 0.80 2.46 -5.91
CA ILE A 72 1.23 1.09 -6.16
C ILE A 72 1.26 0.84 -7.66
N GLY A 73 2.45 0.53 -8.17
CA GLY A 73 2.71 0.38 -9.59
C GLY A 73 3.41 -0.92 -9.93
N GLU A 74 3.03 -1.55 -11.05
CA GLU A 74 3.81 -2.64 -11.65
C GLU A 74 4.09 -3.80 -10.68
N CYS A 75 3.11 -4.14 -9.84
CA CYS A 75 3.16 -5.26 -8.89
C CYS A 75 2.20 -6.37 -9.35
N PRO A 76 2.62 -7.26 -10.29
CA PRO A 76 1.70 -8.14 -11.00
C PRO A 76 1.06 -9.23 -10.12
N LYS A 77 1.68 -9.59 -8.99
CA LYS A 77 1.20 -10.64 -8.08
C LYS A 77 0.44 -10.10 -6.87
N LEU A 78 0.34 -8.79 -6.70
CA LEU A 78 -0.30 -8.19 -5.53
C LEU A 78 -1.80 -8.42 -5.62
N THR A 79 -2.38 -9.01 -4.58
CA THR A 79 -3.82 -9.33 -4.52
C THR A 79 -4.55 -8.59 -3.40
N SER A 80 -3.83 -8.11 -2.39
CA SER A 80 -4.48 -7.55 -1.19
C SER A 80 -3.77 -6.36 -0.56
N LEU A 81 -4.59 -5.40 -0.15
CA LEU A 81 -4.20 -4.21 0.60
C LEU A 81 -4.28 -4.43 2.12
N PRO A 82 -3.67 -3.53 2.92
CA PRO A 82 -3.89 -3.49 4.36
C PRO A 82 -5.37 -3.33 4.70
N TYR A 83 -5.76 -3.76 5.90
CA TYR A 83 -7.15 -3.63 6.35
C TYR A 83 -7.59 -2.15 6.46
N LYS A 84 -8.90 -1.92 6.31
CA LYS A 84 -9.54 -0.60 6.35
C LYS A 84 -9.10 0.26 7.53
N ASP A 85 -9.02 -0.33 8.71
CA ASP A 85 -8.70 0.30 10.00
C ASP A 85 -7.32 0.94 10.05
N VAL A 86 -6.36 0.46 9.24
CA VAL A 86 -5.02 1.06 9.14
C VAL A 86 -4.86 2.03 7.97
N LEU A 87 -5.90 2.20 7.15
CA LEU A 87 -5.93 3.11 5.99
C LEU A 87 -6.89 4.30 6.19
N LEU A 88 -7.30 4.58 7.43
CA LEU A 88 -8.31 5.62 7.73
C LEU A 88 -7.82 7.05 7.44
N SER A 89 -6.51 7.28 7.46
CA SER A 89 -5.89 8.58 7.19
C SER A 89 -5.75 8.90 5.69
N LEU A 90 -5.88 7.87 4.84
CA LEU A 90 -5.56 7.91 3.41
C LEU A 90 -6.60 8.73 2.64
N GLY A 91 -6.12 9.74 1.91
CA GLY A 91 -6.92 10.63 1.08
C GLY A 91 -6.94 10.19 -0.40
N TYR A 92 -5.83 9.60 -0.85
CA TYR A 92 -5.62 9.19 -2.22
C TYR A 92 -4.99 7.80 -2.29
N LEU A 93 -5.57 6.94 -3.13
CA LEU A 93 -5.01 5.64 -3.49
C LEU A 93 -4.90 5.57 -5.01
N HIS A 94 -3.71 5.25 -5.50
CA HIS A 94 -3.46 5.05 -6.91
C HIS A 94 -2.84 3.67 -7.15
N ILE A 95 -3.46 2.93 -8.06
CA ILE A 95 -3.04 1.59 -8.47
C ILE A 95 -2.88 1.59 -9.98
N TYR A 96 -1.70 1.21 -10.48
CA TYR A 96 -1.49 1.06 -11.92
C TYR A 96 -0.68 -0.19 -12.25
N SER A 97 -1.03 -0.86 -13.35
CA SER A 97 -0.35 -2.09 -13.80
C SER A 97 -0.26 -3.18 -12.72
N CYS A 98 -1.29 -3.29 -11.88
CA CYS A 98 -1.45 -4.32 -10.85
C CYS A 98 -2.71 -5.16 -11.13
N PRO A 99 -2.68 -6.07 -12.12
CA PRO A 99 -3.86 -6.73 -12.66
C PRO A 99 -4.69 -7.50 -11.63
N LEU A 100 -4.05 -8.26 -10.73
CA LEU A 100 -4.75 -9.05 -9.73
C LEU A 100 -5.43 -8.18 -8.67
N LEU A 101 -4.70 -7.21 -8.10
CA LEU A 101 -5.28 -6.27 -7.12
C LEU A 101 -6.44 -5.48 -7.73
N LYS A 102 -6.30 -5.02 -8.97
CA LYS A 102 -7.38 -4.34 -9.69
C LYS A 102 -8.63 -5.23 -9.79
N GLU A 103 -8.47 -6.49 -10.16
CA GLU A 103 -9.59 -7.42 -10.25
C GLU A 103 -10.28 -7.57 -8.89
N GLU A 104 -9.51 -7.77 -7.82
CA GLU A 104 -10.04 -7.89 -6.47
C GLU A 104 -10.77 -6.62 -6.00
N CYS A 105 -10.19 -5.44 -6.22
CA CYS A 105 -10.80 -4.15 -5.88
C CYS A 105 -12.12 -3.89 -6.64
N LEU A 106 -12.27 -4.40 -7.86
CA LEU A 106 -13.45 -4.16 -8.68
C LEU A 106 -14.54 -5.24 -8.55
N SER A 107 -14.32 -6.26 -7.71
CA SER A 107 -15.16 -7.47 -7.70
C SER A 107 -16.37 -7.45 -6.74
N ASP A 108 -16.86 -6.29 -6.28
CA ASP A 108 -17.95 -6.14 -5.27
C ASP A 108 -17.68 -6.89 -3.92
N LYS A 109 -16.41 -7.21 -3.62
CA LYS A 109 -15.99 -8.05 -2.50
C LYS A 109 -15.19 -7.30 -1.42
N GLU A 110 -14.46 -8.07 -0.60
CA GLU A 110 -13.63 -7.69 0.54
C GLU A 110 -12.64 -6.56 0.23
N GLU A 111 -11.91 -6.59 -0.89
CA GLU A 111 -10.92 -5.53 -1.19
C GLU A 111 -11.58 -4.17 -1.45
N TRP A 112 -12.73 -4.12 -2.13
CA TRP A 112 -13.45 -2.85 -2.30
C TRP A 112 -13.82 -2.24 -0.94
N SER A 113 -14.24 -3.07 0.02
CA SER A 113 -14.59 -2.61 1.37
C SER A 113 -13.41 -1.95 2.10
N LYS A 114 -12.17 -2.36 1.79
CA LYS A 114 -10.95 -1.78 2.37
C LYS A 114 -10.61 -0.40 1.83
N ILE A 115 -11.11 -0.02 0.66
CA ILE A 115 -10.76 1.25 -0.01
C ILE A 115 -11.95 2.17 -0.25
N SER A 116 -13.17 1.67 -0.04
CA SER A 116 -14.43 2.41 -0.22
C SER A 116 -14.58 3.69 0.61
N HIS A 117 -13.79 3.87 1.67
CA HIS A 117 -13.80 5.09 2.49
C HIS A 117 -12.79 6.14 2.01
N ILE A 118 -11.92 5.80 1.06
CA ILE A 118 -10.88 6.70 0.57
C ILE A 118 -11.51 7.73 -0.39
N PRO A 119 -11.34 9.04 -0.17
CA PRO A 119 -11.98 10.09 -0.97
C PRO A 119 -11.72 9.99 -2.47
N LEU A 120 -10.51 9.58 -2.86
CA LEU A 120 -10.10 9.46 -4.24
C LEU A 120 -9.33 8.17 -4.48
N VAL A 121 -9.88 7.30 -5.32
CA VAL A 121 -9.24 6.07 -5.77
C VAL A 121 -9.04 6.14 -7.27
N GLU A 122 -7.82 5.92 -7.74
CA GLU A 122 -7.48 5.85 -9.17
C GLU A 122 -6.91 4.46 -9.51
N ILE A 123 -7.49 3.78 -10.49
CA ILE A 123 -7.02 2.46 -10.94
C ILE A 123 -6.84 2.46 -12.47
N ASP A 124 -5.61 2.28 -12.94
CA ASP A 124 -5.22 2.32 -14.36
C ASP A 124 -5.78 3.56 -15.10
N GLY A 125 -5.60 4.75 -14.51
CA GLY A 125 -6.06 6.02 -15.07
C GLY A 125 -7.57 6.26 -14.99
N LYS A 126 -8.32 5.39 -14.30
CA LYS A 126 -9.76 5.57 -14.05
C LYS A 126 -10.00 6.02 -12.62
N ILE A 127 -10.74 7.12 -12.47
CA ILE A 127 -11.10 7.68 -11.17
C ILE A 127 -12.39 7.03 -10.66
N PHE A 128 -12.34 6.58 -9.40
CA PHE A 128 -13.44 6.07 -8.61
C PHE A 128 -13.61 7.00 -7.40
N ILE A 129 -14.77 7.65 -7.33
CA ILE A 129 -15.15 8.47 -6.17
C ILE A 129 -16.22 7.66 -5.44
N PRO A 130 -15.90 7.08 -4.26
CA PRO A 130 -16.92 6.41 -3.46
C PRO A 130 -18.00 7.43 -3.10
N ARG A 131 -19.23 7.16 -3.52
CA ARG A 131 -20.38 7.99 -3.10
C ARG A 131 -20.62 7.68 -1.63
N GLU A 132 -20.68 8.72 -0.80
CA GLU A 132 -21.15 8.59 0.58
C GLU A 132 -22.49 7.83 0.57
N SER A 133 -22.51 6.65 1.20
CA SER A 133 -23.71 5.86 1.46
C SER A 133 -24.32 6.23 2.80
#